data_AF-A0A435DVR5-F1
#
_entry.id   AF-A0A435DVR5-F1
#
_cell.length_a   1.000
_cell.length_b   1.000
_cell.length_c   1.000
_cell.angle_alpha   90.00
_cell.angle_beta   90.00
_cell.angle_gamma   90.00
#
_symmetry.space_group_name_H-M   'P 1'
#
loop_
_entity.id
_entity.type
_entity.pdbx_description
1 polymer ?
#
loop_
_entity_poly.entity_id
_entity_poly.type
_entity_poly.pdbx_seq_one_letter_code
_entity_poly.pdbx_strand_id
1 'polypeptide(L)'
;ANPSDVVNARACVTGKPLSKGGIAGRTEATGRGVQFAIQSFLRDTRTSGLNGRRDLNGAAVIVQGFGNVGYHAAKFLSKEDGARVTVVAERDGYVANPDGLHIEALKQHQIRTGTILGFEGAKSFAGDMSGIEQPCDVLIPAAMESAIDAENAERIKTQLVVEAANGPITFEADKILRSRGVTILPDLYVNAGGVVVSYFEWVKNLTHIPFGLMERRRRERRNQTIAAALERMTGKEFPADIRDEFLEGGAEIDLVRSGLEDVMRSTW
;
A
#
# COMPACT_ATOMS: atom_id res chain seq x y z
N ALA A 1 -7.96 0.27 -32.45
CA ALA A 1 -7.45 1.65 -32.25
C ALA A 1 -7.21 2.26 -33.63
N ASN A 2 -7.69 3.48 -33.88
CA ASN A 2 -7.52 4.15 -35.16
C ASN A 2 -6.02 4.49 -35.36
N PRO A 3 -5.34 4.04 -36.43
CA PRO A 3 -3.89 4.27 -36.63
C PRO A 3 -3.49 5.74 -36.72
N SER A 4 -4.44 6.67 -36.79
CA SER A 4 -4.26 8.10 -36.98
C SER A 4 -4.39 8.94 -35.71
N ASP A 5 -4.71 8.37 -34.55
CA ASP A 5 -4.77 9.14 -33.29
C ASP A 5 -3.37 9.34 -32.69
N VAL A 6 -2.57 10.18 -33.35
CA VAL A 6 -1.21 10.57 -32.94
C VAL A 6 -1.24 11.35 -31.62
N VAL A 7 -2.33 12.08 -31.35
CA VAL A 7 -2.47 12.94 -30.17
C VAL A 7 -2.44 12.10 -28.90
N ASN A 8 -3.16 10.97 -28.87
CA ASN A 8 -3.27 10.12 -27.69
C ASN A 8 -2.29 8.93 -27.68
N ALA A 9 -1.28 8.91 -28.56
CA ALA A 9 -0.34 7.80 -28.66
C ALA A 9 0.35 7.44 -27.33
N ARG A 10 0.59 8.44 -26.45
CA ARG A 10 1.17 8.22 -25.11
C ARG A 10 0.25 7.52 -24.12
N ALA A 11 -1.04 7.46 -24.40
CA ALA A 11 -2.06 6.79 -23.58
C ALA A 11 -2.21 5.30 -23.92
N CYS A 12 -1.43 4.75 -24.87
CA CYS A 12 -1.50 3.33 -25.24
C CYS A 12 -1.03 2.37 -24.13
N VAL A 13 -0.20 2.85 -23.20
CA VAL A 13 0.35 2.10 -22.07
C VAL A 13 0.44 2.98 -20.83
N THR A 14 0.36 2.38 -19.64
CA THR A 14 0.48 3.04 -18.33
C THR A 14 1.64 2.45 -17.53
N GLY A 15 1.98 3.02 -16.38
CA GLY A 15 3.18 2.64 -15.64
C GLY A 15 4.46 3.23 -16.23
N LYS A 16 4.34 4.32 -17.01
CA LYS A 16 5.48 4.96 -17.66
C LYS A 16 6.34 5.70 -16.63
N PRO A 17 7.66 5.90 -16.90
CA PRO A 17 8.46 6.86 -16.15
C PRO A 17 7.83 8.26 -16.18
N LEU A 18 8.00 9.05 -15.11
CA LEU A 18 7.45 10.40 -15.03
C LEU A 18 7.88 11.29 -16.21
N SER A 19 9.14 11.16 -16.65
CA SER A 19 9.67 11.89 -17.82
C SER A 19 9.02 11.51 -19.15
N LYS A 20 8.26 10.41 -19.20
CA LYS A 20 7.57 9.90 -20.40
C LYS A 20 6.04 9.93 -20.27
N GLY A 21 5.49 10.83 -19.45
CA GLY A 21 4.04 10.96 -19.26
C GLY A 21 3.46 9.98 -18.24
N GLY A 22 4.30 9.44 -17.35
CA GLY A 22 3.86 8.72 -16.17
C GLY A 22 3.13 9.61 -15.16
N ILE A 23 2.53 9.00 -14.16
CA ILE A 23 1.88 9.69 -13.04
C ILE A 23 2.62 9.44 -11.72
N ALA A 24 2.70 10.46 -10.88
CA ALA A 24 3.27 10.34 -9.55
C ALA A 24 2.50 9.29 -8.72
N GLY A 25 3.22 8.53 -7.89
CA GLY A 25 2.62 7.50 -7.03
C GLY A 25 2.27 6.19 -7.74
N ARG A 26 2.43 6.06 -9.07
CA ARG A 26 2.06 4.82 -9.78
C ARG A 26 2.81 3.59 -9.30
N THR A 27 4.09 3.72 -9.00
CA THR A 27 4.92 2.61 -8.49
C THR A 27 4.39 2.08 -7.16
N GLU A 28 4.03 2.98 -6.24
CA GLU A 28 3.55 2.62 -4.91
C GLU A 28 2.05 2.31 -4.84
N ALA A 29 1.30 2.59 -5.91
CA ALA A 29 -0.16 2.59 -5.94
C ALA A 29 -0.80 1.27 -5.48
N THR A 30 -0.28 0.12 -5.90
CA THR A 30 -0.84 -1.17 -5.49
C THR A 30 -0.64 -1.40 -3.99
N GLY A 31 0.57 -1.17 -3.46
CA GLY A 31 0.82 -1.31 -2.01
C GLY A 31 0.06 -0.28 -1.17
N ARG A 32 -0.16 0.93 -1.71
CA ARG A 32 -1.04 1.94 -1.10
C ARG A 32 -2.51 1.49 -1.10
N GLY A 33 -2.97 0.87 -2.19
CA GLY A 33 -4.29 0.27 -2.27
C GLY A 33 -4.53 -0.80 -1.20
N VAL A 34 -3.53 -1.67 -0.97
CA VAL A 34 -3.56 -2.68 0.11
C VAL A 34 -3.79 -2.01 1.47
N GLN A 35 -3.06 -0.95 1.78
CA GLN A 35 -3.21 -0.19 3.03
C GLN A 35 -4.64 0.37 3.16
N PHE A 36 -5.15 1.04 2.14
CA PHE A 36 -6.49 1.60 2.16
C PHE A 36 -7.60 0.53 2.24
N ALA A 37 -7.40 -0.63 1.63
CA ALA A 37 -8.32 -1.76 1.76
C ALA A 37 -8.40 -2.24 3.22
N ILE A 38 -7.25 -2.41 3.88
CA ILE A 38 -7.21 -2.81 5.30
C ILE A 38 -7.85 -1.74 6.18
N GLN A 39 -7.54 -0.46 5.94
CA GLN A 39 -8.15 0.64 6.69
C GLN A 39 -9.68 0.70 6.48
N SER A 40 -10.17 0.44 5.26
CA SER A 40 -11.61 0.42 4.97
C SER A 40 -12.30 -0.71 5.71
N PHE A 41 -11.73 -1.92 5.69
CA PHE A 41 -12.19 -3.06 6.49
C PHE A 41 -12.23 -2.75 7.99
N LEU A 42 -11.19 -2.11 8.53
CA LEU A 42 -11.10 -1.79 9.95
C LEU A 42 -12.12 -0.71 10.36
N ARG A 43 -12.34 0.32 9.53
CA ARG A 43 -13.28 1.41 9.81
C ARG A 43 -14.74 0.97 9.72
N ASP A 44 -15.05 -0.06 8.94
CA ASP A 44 -16.42 -0.53 8.77
C ASP A 44 -16.96 -1.20 10.04
N THR A 45 -17.93 -0.54 10.69
CA THR A 45 -18.57 -1.01 11.92
C THR A 45 -19.29 -2.36 11.78
N ARG A 46 -19.59 -2.81 10.55
CA ARG A 46 -20.22 -4.11 10.26
C ARG A 46 -19.24 -5.27 10.34
N THR A 47 -17.93 -5.01 10.26
CA THR A 47 -16.88 -6.03 10.37
C THR A 47 -16.51 -6.24 11.83
N SER A 48 -15.87 -7.38 12.15
CA SER A 48 -15.30 -7.64 13.48
C SER A 48 -13.97 -6.91 13.74
N GLY A 49 -13.42 -6.21 12.74
CA GLY A 49 -12.07 -5.67 12.78
C GLY A 49 -11.01 -6.76 12.99
N LEU A 50 -9.89 -6.40 13.63
CA LEU A 50 -8.84 -7.34 14.03
C LEU A 50 -8.99 -7.71 15.51
N ASN A 51 -9.81 -8.72 15.82
CA ASN A 51 -10.23 -9.04 17.21
C ASN A 51 -10.85 -7.85 17.94
N GLY A 52 -11.74 -7.11 17.29
CA GLY A 52 -12.34 -5.91 17.87
C GLY A 52 -11.44 -4.66 17.83
N ARG A 53 -10.17 -4.79 17.38
CA ARG A 53 -9.32 -3.63 17.07
C ARG A 53 -9.74 -3.00 15.74
N ARG A 54 -9.64 -1.67 15.68
CA ARG A 54 -10.04 -0.81 14.54
C ARG A 54 -8.86 -0.06 13.93
N ASP A 55 -7.66 -0.39 14.37
CA ASP A 55 -6.38 0.15 13.91
C ASP A 55 -5.35 -0.99 13.82
N LEU A 56 -4.19 -0.67 13.25
CA LEU A 56 -3.08 -1.61 13.08
C LEU A 56 -1.93 -1.35 14.06
N ASN A 57 -2.09 -0.44 15.03
CA ASN A 57 -1.00 -0.04 15.89
C ASN A 57 -0.54 -1.23 16.74
N GLY A 58 0.72 -1.63 16.57
CA GLY A 58 1.28 -2.82 17.23
C GLY A 58 0.85 -4.16 16.62
N ALA A 59 -0.05 -4.18 15.63
CA ALA A 59 -0.52 -5.40 14.98
C ALA A 59 0.64 -6.11 14.25
N ALA A 60 0.76 -7.43 14.44
CA ALA A 60 1.79 -8.24 13.80
C ALA A 60 1.39 -8.53 12.34
N VAL A 61 2.24 -8.13 11.40
CA VAL A 61 2.01 -8.30 9.96
C VAL A 61 3.09 -9.18 9.36
N ILE A 62 2.67 -10.14 8.55
CA ILE A 62 3.56 -10.96 7.72
C ILE A 62 3.33 -10.61 6.26
N VAL A 63 4.43 -10.40 5.52
CA VAL A 63 4.38 -10.10 4.09
C VAL A 63 5.13 -11.20 3.32
N GLN A 64 4.45 -11.85 2.40
CA GLN A 64 5.05 -12.81 1.46
C GLN A 64 5.28 -12.12 0.12
N GLY A 65 6.54 -12.04 -0.30
CA GLY A 65 6.98 -11.25 -1.45
C GLY A 65 7.37 -9.82 -1.06
N PHE A 66 8.65 -9.47 -1.23
CA PHE A 66 9.20 -8.14 -0.97
C PHE A 66 9.56 -7.40 -2.26
N GLY A 67 8.82 -7.71 -3.32
CA GLY A 67 8.77 -6.96 -4.57
C GLY A 67 8.06 -5.61 -4.40
N ASN A 68 7.60 -5.04 -5.50
CA ASN A 68 7.00 -3.70 -5.50
C ASN A 68 5.78 -3.59 -4.56
N VAL A 69 4.82 -4.52 -4.66
CA VAL A 69 3.58 -4.48 -3.86
C VAL A 69 3.86 -4.67 -2.38
N GLY A 70 4.51 -5.77 -2.02
CA GLY A 70 4.79 -6.12 -0.62
C GLY A 70 5.69 -5.11 0.09
N TYR A 71 6.72 -4.57 -0.60
CA TYR A 71 7.55 -3.50 -0.02
C TYR A 71 6.72 -2.25 0.31
N HIS A 72 5.92 -1.76 -0.63
CA HIS A 72 5.13 -0.54 -0.42
C HIS A 72 4.04 -0.75 0.63
N ALA A 73 3.36 -1.90 0.61
CA ALA A 73 2.39 -2.25 1.66
C ALA A 73 3.06 -2.29 3.05
N ALA A 74 4.16 -3.04 3.20
CA ALA A 74 4.92 -3.11 4.45
C ALA A 74 5.38 -1.72 4.94
N LYS A 75 5.85 -0.88 4.01
CA LYS A 75 6.33 0.46 4.31
C LYS A 75 5.23 1.35 4.87
N PHE A 76 4.07 1.39 4.22
CA PHE A 76 2.97 2.25 4.64
C PHE A 76 2.31 1.76 5.93
N LEU A 77 2.04 0.46 6.03
CA LEU A 77 1.49 -0.14 7.24
C LEU A 77 2.40 0.10 8.46
N SER A 78 3.72 -0.03 8.27
CA SER A 78 4.68 0.17 9.36
C SER A 78 4.85 1.64 9.74
N LYS A 79 5.01 2.55 8.76
CA LYS A 79 5.33 3.96 9.04
C LYS A 79 4.10 4.79 9.40
N GLU A 80 2.95 4.52 8.78
CA GLU A 80 1.76 5.38 8.88
C GLU A 80 0.69 4.77 9.79
N ASP A 81 0.55 3.44 9.82
CA ASP A 81 -0.47 2.77 10.64
C ASP A 81 0.08 2.14 11.94
N GLY A 82 1.39 2.21 12.17
CA GLY A 82 2.05 1.67 13.36
C GLY A 82 2.10 0.14 13.43
N ALA A 83 1.88 -0.55 12.32
CA ALA A 83 1.95 -2.00 12.25
C ALA A 83 3.38 -2.52 12.43
N ARG A 84 3.53 -3.66 13.11
CA ARG A 84 4.83 -4.33 13.24
C ARG A 84 4.93 -5.42 12.19
N VAL A 85 5.68 -5.17 11.14
CA VAL A 85 5.99 -6.20 10.15
C VAL A 85 7.01 -7.15 10.75
N THR A 86 6.58 -8.33 11.19
CA THR A 86 7.41 -9.27 11.95
C THR A 86 8.14 -10.25 11.06
N VAL A 87 7.55 -10.61 9.91
CA VAL A 87 8.14 -11.52 8.93
C VAL A 87 8.01 -10.95 7.53
N VAL A 88 9.10 -11.04 6.77
CA VAL A 88 9.11 -10.85 5.32
C VAL A 88 9.68 -12.11 4.70
N ALA A 89 8.89 -12.77 3.85
CA ALA A 89 9.28 -13.98 3.14
C ALA A 89 9.50 -13.72 1.65
N GLU A 90 10.52 -14.33 1.08
CA GLU A 90 10.83 -14.34 -0.36
C GLU A 90 11.06 -15.80 -0.80
N ARG A 91 11.26 -16.00 -2.10
CA ARG A 91 11.46 -17.34 -2.70
C ARG A 91 12.64 -18.13 -2.15
N ASP A 92 13.63 -17.47 -1.55
CA ASP A 92 14.88 -18.04 -1.04
C ASP A 92 14.88 -18.23 0.49
N GLY A 93 13.79 -17.84 1.17
CA GLY A 93 13.62 -17.96 2.62
C GLY A 93 12.91 -16.75 3.22
N TYR A 94 12.97 -16.59 4.54
CA TYR A 94 12.39 -15.42 5.20
C TYR A 94 13.32 -14.80 6.24
N VAL A 95 13.03 -13.55 6.58
CA VAL A 95 13.59 -12.88 7.75
C VAL A 95 12.49 -12.63 8.77
N ALA A 96 12.82 -12.82 10.04
CA ALA A 96 11.89 -12.60 11.15
C ALA A 96 12.53 -11.74 12.24
N ASN A 97 11.77 -10.75 12.69
CA ASN A 97 12.06 -10.00 13.91
C ASN A 97 10.74 -9.84 14.70
N PRO A 98 10.60 -10.49 15.87
CA PRO A 98 9.39 -10.37 16.68
C PRO A 98 9.18 -8.95 17.23
N ASP A 99 10.17 -8.07 17.20
CA ASP A 99 10.06 -6.66 17.59
C ASP A 99 9.61 -5.75 16.44
N GLY A 100 9.64 -6.26 15.20
CA GLY A 100 9.32 -5.54 13.96
C GLY A 100 10.56 -5.26 13.11
N LEU A 101 10.40 -5.39 11.79
CA LEU A 101 11.46 -5.17 10.80
C LEU A 101 11.52 -3.71 10.39
N HIS A 102 12.73 -3.13 10.34
CA HIS A 102 12.92 -1.80 9.77
C HIS A 102 12.87 -1.87 8.23
N ILE A 103 11.67 -1.74 7.66
CA ILE A 103 11.35 -2.00 6.24
C ILE A 103 12.26 -1.26 5.26
N GLU A 104 12.56 0.01 5.51
CA GLU A 104 13.43 0.79 4.62
C GLU A 104 14.87 0.24 4.62
N ALA A 105 15.37 -0.18 5.79
CA ALA A 105 16.72 -0.69 5.93
C ALA A 105 16.83 -2.09 5.31
N LEU A 106 15.78 -2.91 5.48
CA LEU A 106 15.66 -4.19 4.79
C LEU A 106 15.64 -4.01 3.27
N LYS A 107 14.95 -2.98 2.75
CA LYS A 107 14.95 -2.69 1.31
C LYS A 107 16.33 -2.28 0.80
N GLN A 108 17.04 -1.43 1.54
CA GLN A 108 18.42 -1.07 1.18
C GLN A 108 19.36 -2.28 1.22
N HIS A 109 19.19 -3.17 2.20
CA HIS A 109 19.91 -4.45 2.25
C HIS A 109 19.64 -5.32 1.01
N GLN A 110 18.37 -5.50 0.65
CA GLN A 110 17.98 -6.25 -0.54
C GLN A 110 18.56 -5.67 -1.83
N ILE A 111 18.57 -4.34 -1.97
CA ILE A 111 19.17 -3.67 -3.14
C ILE A 111 20.68 -3.92 -3.21
N ARG A 112 21.39 -3.90 -2.08
CA ARG A 112 22.85 -4.10 -2.04
C ARG A 112 23.28 -5.55 -2.25
N THR A 113 22.54 -6.50 -1.67
CA THR A 113 22.94 -7.91 -1.61
C THR A 113 22.19 -8.81 -2.59
N GLY A 114 21.06 -8.34 -3.13
CA GLY A 114 20.16 -9.12 -4.00
C GLY A 114 19.19 -10.04 -3.25
N THR A 115 19.24 -10.11 -1.91
CA THR A 115 18.36 -10.95 -1.08
C THR A 115 17.97 -10.23 0.21
N ILE A 116 16.86 -10.65 0.84
CA ILE A 116 16.49 -10.19 2.19
C ILE A 116 17.31 -10.90 3.28
N LEU A 117 17.89 -12.07 2.98
CA LEU A 117 18.63 -12.89 3.93
C LEU A 117 19.93 -12.20 4.38
N GLY A 118 20.34 -12.49 5.61
CA GLY A 118 21.53 -11.89 6.23
C GLY A 118 21.34 -10.45 6.69
N PHE A 119 20.11 -9.96 6.78
CA PHE A 119 19.82 -8.63 7.32
C PHE A 119 20.11 -8.60 8.83
N GLU A 120 21.03 -7.71 9.26
CA GLU A 120 21.53 -7.63 10.64
C GLU A 120 20.42 -7.41 11.69
N GLY A 121 19.35 -6.70 11.33
CA GLY A 121 18.22 -6.43 12.22
C GLY A 121 17.18 -7.56 12.31
N ALA A 122 17.48 -8.77 11.81
CA ALA A 122 16.55 -9.89 11.82
C ALA A 122 17.24 -11.26 11.81
N LYS A 123 16.53 -12.29 12.26
CA LYS A 123 16.96 -13.68 12.05
C LYS A 123 16.60 -14.11 10.65
N SER A 124 17.53 -14.75 9.94
CA SER A 124 17.34 -15.24 8.58
C SER A 124 17.18 -16.75 8.56
N PHE A 125 16.23 -17.24 7.77
CA PHE A 125 15.90 -18.65 7.62
C PHE A 125 15.95 -18.99 6.13
N ALA A 126 17.13 -19.41 5.66
CA ALA A 126 17.36 -19.70 4.25
C ALA A 126 16.71 -21.03 3.83
N GLY A 127 16.02 -21.05 2.69
CA GLY A 127 15.37 -22.24 2.13
C GLY A 127 14.11 -22.71 2.87
N ASP A 128 13.73 -22.03 3.96
CA ASP A 128 12.52 -22.32 4.73
C ASP A 128 11.40 -21.37 4.30
N MET A 129 10.24 -21.93 3.90
CA MET A 129 9.07 -21.16 3.48
C MET A 129 7.98 -21.09 4.56
N SER A 130 8.19 -21.71 5.72
CA SER A 130 7.23 -21.73 6.84
C SER A 130 7.04 -20.36 7.51
N GLY A 131 7.79 -19.33 7.09
CA GLY A 131 7.65 -17.97 7.60
C GLY A 131 6.22 -17.42 7.52
N ILE A 132 5.45 -17.81 6.50
CA ILE A 132 4.04 -17.41 6.35
C ILE A 132 3.08 -18.13 7.32
N GLU A 133 3.53 -19.23 7.93
CA GLU A 133 2.78 -20.02 8.92
C GLU A 133 3.01 -19.51 10.36
N GLN A 134 3.89 -18.52 10.53
CA GLN A 134 4.13 -17.90 11.83
C GLN A 134 2.88 -17.14 12.32
N PRO A 135 2.63 -17.07 13.64
CA PRO A 135 1.51 -16.33 14.18
C PRO A 135 1.56 -14.84 13.83
N CYS A 136 0.45 -14.30 13.32
CA CYS A 136 0.30 -12.88 13.03
C CYS A 136 -1.17 -12.44 13.12
N ASP A 137 -1.39 -11.12 13.12
CA ASP A 137 -2.74 -10.54 13.01
C ASP A 137 -3.18 -10.45 11.54
N VAL A 138 -2.24 -10.04 10.66
CA VAL A 138 -2.48 -9.86 9.23
C VAL A 138 -1.42 -10.59 8.40
N LEU A 139 -1.85 -11.41 7.45
CA LEU A 139 -1.01 -12.04 6.43
C LEU A 139 -1.26 -11.39 5.06
N ILE A 140 -0.21 -10.94 4.39
CA ILE A 140 -0.27 -10.28 3.08
C ILE A 140 0.51 -11.10 2.04
N PRO A 141 -0.16 -12.01 1.30
CA PRO A 141 0.44 -12.65 0.13
C PRO A 141 0.56 -11.66 -1.03
N ALA A 142 1.79 -11.39 -1.47
CA ALA A 142 2.12 -10.35 -2.45
C ALA A 142 3.15 -10.80 -3.51
N ALA A 143 3.45 -12.11 -3.62
CA ALA A 143 4.42 -12.64 -4.59
C ALA A 143 3.82 -13.55 -5.66
N MET A 144 3.22 -14.68 -5.27
CA MET A 144 2.85 -15.76 -6.19
C MET A 144 1.37 -16.13 -6.06
N GLU A 145 0.81 -16.63 -7.17
CA GLU A 145 -0.46 -17.34 -7.19
C GLU A 145 -0.35 -18.62 -6.35
N SER A 146 -1.46 -19.04 -5.71
CA SER A 146 -1.54 -20.25 -4.90
C SER A 146 -0.46 -20.37 -3.81
N ALA A 147 -0.03 -19.25 -3.23
CA ALA A 147 0.90 -19.23 -2.09
C ALA A 147 0.31 -19.90 -0.84
N ILE A 148 -1.03 -19.88 -0.71
CA ILE A 148 -1.77 -20.62 0.31
C ILE A 148 -2.64 -21.66 -0.39
N ASP A 149 -2.39 -22.92 -0.08
CA ASP A 149 -3.05 -24.09 -0.69
C ASP A 149 -3.62 -25.02 0.38
N ALA A 150 -4.23 -26.13 -0.05
CA ALA A 150 -4.81 -27.10 0.88
C ALA A 150 -3.78 -27.73 1.83
N GLU A 151 -2.50 -27.76 1.45
CA GLU A 151 -1.44 -28.38 2.25
C GLU A 151 -1.00 -27.48 3.40
N ASN A 152 -0.99 -26.16 3.22
CA ASN A 152 -0.55 -25.20 4.24
C ASN A 152 -1.67 -24.42 4.93
N ALA A 153 -2.88 -24.38 4.38
CA ALA A 153 -3.98 -23.56 4.90
C ALA A 153 -4.31 -23.85 6.37
N GLU A 154 -4.18 -25.10 6.84
CA GLU A 154 -4.40 -25.45 8.25
C GLU A 154 -3.34 -24.88 9.20
N ARG A 155 -2.11 -24.69 8.71
CA ARG A 155 -0.98 -24.17 9.50
C ARG A 155 -0.92 -22.65 9.55
N ILE A 156 -1.62 -21.95 8.65
CA ILE A 156 -1.73 -20.49 8.68
C ILE A 156 -2.40 -20.04 9.98
N LYS A 157 -1.72 -19.16 10.73
CA LYS A 157 -2.15 -18.62 12.03
C LYS A 157 -2.33 -17.12 11.92
N THR A 158 -3.44 -16.71 11.30
CA THR A 158 -3.79 -15.30 11.11
C THR A 158 -5.29 -15.09 11.29
N GLN A 159 -5.69 -13.83 11.34
CA GLN A 159 -7.09 -13.43 11.45
C GLN A 159 -7.60 -12.77 10.18
N LEU A 160 -6.68 -12.10 9.48
CA LEU A 160 -6.95 -11.38 8.25
C LEU A 160 -5.91 -11.80 7.21
N VAL A 161 -6.37 -12.37 6.10
CA VAL A 161 -5.55 -12.52 4.90
C VAL A 161 -5.93 -11.43 3.92
N VAL A 162 -4.93 -10.76 3.35
CA VAL A 162 -5.11 -9.63 2.44
C VAL A 162 -4.43 -9.97 1.12
N GLU A 163 -5.22 -10.35 0.13
CA GLU A 163 -4.72 -10.85 -1.15
C GLU A 163 -4.13 -9.72 -2.01
N ALA A 164 -2.84 -9.45 -1.84
CA ALA A 164 -2.15 -8.39 -2.57
C ALA A 164 -1.59 -8.86 -3.92
N ALA A 165 -1.40 -10.17 -4.10
CA ALA A 165 -1.17 -10.80 -5.40
C ALA A 165 -2.51 -11.14 -6.08
N ASN A 166 -2.48 -11.53 -7.35
CA ASN A 166 -3.65 -12.15 -7.99
C ASN A 166 -3.70 -13.63 -7.60
N GLY A 167 -4.87 -14.14 -7.21
CA GLY A 167 -5.11 -15.54 -6.85
C GLY A 167 -4.11 -16.19 -5.88
N PRO A 168 -3.71 -15.56 -4.76
CA PRO A 168 -2.72 -16.16 -3.86
C PRO A 168 -3.27 -17.30 -3.01
N ILE A 169 -4.58 -17.51 -2.96
CA ILE A 169 -5.24 -18.55 -2.17
C ILE A 169 -5.99 -19.48 -3.12
N THR A 170 -5.80 -20.79 -3.00
CA THR A 170 -6.60 -21.76 -3.76
C THR A 170 -8.03 -21.85 -3.22
N PHE A 171 -8.95 -22.35 -4.04
CA PHE A 171 -10.36 -22.51 -3.64
C PHE A 171 -10.54 -23.39 -2.40
N GLU A 172 -9.73 -24.45 -2.28
CA GLU A 172 -9.72 -25.37 -1.16
C GLU A 172 -9.18 -24.68 0.11
N ALA A 173 -8.11 -23.90 -0.02
CA ALA A 173 -7.53 -23.13 1.06
C ALA A 173 -8.48 -22.05 1.59
N ASP A 174 -9.19 -21.34 0.71
CA ASP A 174 -10.20 -20.33 1.09
C ASP A 174 -11.28 -20.95 2.00
N LYS A 175 -11.80 -22.13 1.64
CA LYS A 175 -12.77 -22.86 2.48
C LYS A 175 -12.21 -23.21 3.85
N ILE A 176 -10.98 -23.73 3.91
CA ILE A 176 -10.32 -24.10 5.16
C ILE A 176 -10.17 -22.86 6.06
N LEU A 177 -9.62 -21.77 5.52
CA LEU A 177 -9.41 -20.52 6.25
C LEU A 177 -10.73 -19.92 6.76
N ARG A 178 -11.76 -19.82 5.91
CA ARG A 178 -13.07 -19.28 6.30
C ARG A 178 -13.76 -20.13 7.35
N SER A 179 -13.68 -21.46 7.24
CA SER A 179 -14.26 -22.36 8.26
C SER A 179 -13.65 -22.17 9.65
N ARG A 180 -12.41 -21.65 9.71
CA ARG A 180 -11.67 -21.32 10.93
C ARG A 180 -11.92 -19.87 11.40
N GLY A 181 -12.78 -19.12 10.73
CA GLY A 181 -13.10 -17.73 11.05
C GLY A 181 -12.07 -16.71 10.57
N VAL A 182 -11.16 -17.09 9.67
CA VAL A 182 -10.21 -16.16 9.06
C VAL A 182 -10.95 -15.30 8.03
N THR A 183 -10.81 -13.97 8.14
CA THR A 183 -11.34 -13.03 7.15
C THR A 183 -10.37 -12.91 5.99
N ILE A 184 -10.90 -12.94 4.76
CA ILE A 184 -10.08 -12.81 3.54
C ILE A 184 -10.57 -11.58 2.77
N LEU A 185 -9.68 -10.62 2.55
CA LEU A 185 -9.91 -9.49 1.64
C LEU A 185 -9.49 -9.91 0.22
N PRO A 186 -10.41 -9.96 -0.75
CA PRO A 186 -10.16 -10.56 -2.05
C PRO A 186 -9.28 -9.70 -2.96
N ASP A 187 -8.50 -10.36 -3.80
CA ASP A 187 -7.55 -9.77 -4.73
C ASP A 187 -8.17 -8.72 -5.66
N LEU A 188 -9.37 -9.01 -6.20
CA LEU A 188 -10.14 -8.16 -7.11
C LEU A 188 -10.36 -6.75 -6.56
N TYR A 189 -10.42 -6.63 -5.23
CA TYR A 189 -10.54 -5.36 -4.53
C TYR A 189 -9.17 -4.85 -4.08
N VAL A 190 -8.43 -5.67 -3.31
CA VAL A 190 -7.23 -5.25 -2.58
C VAL A 190 -6.12 -4.72 -3.49
N ASN A 191 -5.88 -5.38 -4.62
CA ASN A 191 -4.78 -5.03 -5.52
C ASN A 191 -5.18 -4.00 -6.60
N ALA A 192 -6.44 -3.57 -6.61
CA ALA A 192 -7.02 -2.67 -7.62
C ALA A 192 -6.35 -1.29 -7.67
N GLY A 193 -5.66 -0.87 -6.59
CA GLY A 193 -5.01 0.44 -6.54
C GLY A 193 -4.03 0.71 -7.68
N GLY A 194 -3.34 -0.34 -8.18
CA GLY A 194 -2.49 -0.22 -9.36
C GLY A 194 -3.27 0.14 -10.63
N VAL A 195 -4.45 -0.47 -10.82
CA VAL A 195 -5.34 -0.22 -11.97
C VAL A 195 -5.99 1.17 -11.86
N VAL A 196 -6.42 1.56 -10.66
CA VAL A 196 -6.99 2.90 -10.40
C VAL A 196 -6.00 4.00 -10.76
N VAL A 197 -4.74 3.90 -10.30
CA VAL A 197 -3.73 4.92 -10.63
C VAL A 197 -3.27 4.82 -12.09
N SER A 198 -3.28 3.63 -12.70
CA SER A 198 -3.13 3.49 -14.16
C SER A 198 -4.23 4.21 -14.92
N TYR A 199 -5.48 4.15 -14.45
CA TYR A 199 -6.58 4.91 -15.04
C TYR A 199 -6.36 6.43 -14.90
N PHE A 200 -5.90 6.91 -13.75
CA PHE A 200 -5.52 8.32 -13.58
C PHE A 200 -4.40 8.74 -14.54
N GLU A 201 -3.38 7.89 -14.73
CA GLU A 201 -2.32 8.12 -15.72
C GLU A 201 -2.87 8.22 -17.14
N TRP A 202 -3.83 7.35 -17.48
CA TRP A 202 -4.48 7.35 -18.78
C TRP A 202 -5.26 8.65 -19.00
N VAL A 203 -6.09 9.07 -18.04
CA VAL A 203 -6.83 10.34 -18.09
C VAL A 203 -5.89 11.54 -18.20
N LYS A 204 -4.78 11.56 -17.45
CA LYS A 204 -3.74 12.60 -17.56
C LYS A 204 -3.17 12.68 -18.98
N ASN A 205 -2.88 11.54 -19.60
CA ASN A 205 -2.34 11.49 -20.96
C ASN A 205 -3.36 11.89 -22.03
N LEU A 206 -4.67 11.68 -21.81
CA LEU A 206 -5.72 12.14 -22.71
C LEU A 206 -6.00 13.64 -22.59
N THR A 207 -5.90 14.19 -21.38
CA THR A 207 -6.17 15.61 -21.10
C THR A 207 -4.99 16.51 -21.41
N HIS A 208 -3.78 15.96 -21.54
CA HIS A 208 -2.51 16.67 -21.77
C HIS A 208 -2.19 17.73 -20.70
N ILE A 209 -2.85 17.66 -19.54
CA ILE A 209 -2.73 18.61 -18.44
C ILE A 209 -2.35 17.83 -17.17
N PRO A 210 -1.27 18.20 -16.47
CA PRO A 210 -0.95 17.64 -15.15
C PRO A 210 -2.05 17.95 -14.14
N PHE A 211 -2.38 16.99 -13.29
CA PHE A 211 -3.36 17.23 -12.23
C PHE A 211 -2.90 18.34 -11.30
N GLY A 212 -3.83 19.25 -10.98
CA GLY A 212 -3.57 20.40 -10.12
C GLY A 212 -2.85 21.58 -10.79
N LEU A 213 -2.43 21.50 -12.06
CA LEU A 213 -1.68 22.59 -12.74
C LEU A 213 -2.37 23.96 -12.59
N MET A 214 -3.68 24.02 -12.83
CA MET A 214 -4.46 25.26 -12.78
C MET A 214 -4.93 25.65 -11.38
N GLU A 215 -4.79 24.76 -10.39
CA GLU A 215 -5.31 24.97 -9.03
C GLU A 215 -4.23 25.24 -8.01
N ARG A 216 -3.01 24.72 -8.20
CA ARG A 216 -1.94 24.71 -7.20
C ARG A 216 -1.64 26.09 -6.64
N ARG A 217 -1.27 27.06 -7.50
CA ARG A 217 -0.99 28.45 -7.08
C ARG A 217 -2.21 29.17 -6.49
N ARG A 218 -3.41 28.80 -6.93
CA ARG A 218 -4.66 29.36 -6.38
C ARG A 218 -4.91 28.84 -4.96
N ARG A 219 -4.66 27.54 -4.70
CA ARG A 219 -4.76 26.93 -3.37
C ARG A 219 -3.70 27.48 -2.43
N GLU A 220 -2.45 27.58 -2.86
CA GLU A 220 -1.35 28.20 -2.07
C GLU A 220 -1.72 29.61 -1.60
N ARG A 221 -2.14 30.49 -2.52
CA ARG A 221 -2.55 31.86 -2.16
C ARG A 221 -3.74 31.88 -1.22
N ARG A 222 -4.72 30.99 -1.41
CA ARG A 222 -5.88 30.90 -0.51
C ARG A 222 -5.46 30.46 0.89
N ASN A 223 -4.60 29.45 1.00
CA ASN A 223 -4.10 28.96 2.28
C ASN A 223 -3.26 30.04 2.98
N GLN A 224 -2.42 30.78 2.25
CA GLN A 224 -1.70 31.95 2.78
C GLN A 224 -2.64 33.01 3.36
N THR A 225 -3.72 33.35 2.64
CA THR A 225 -4.72 34.31 3.14
C THR A 225 -5.42 33.81 4.39
N ILE A 226 -5.77 32.51 4.45
CA ILE A 226 -6.41 31.92 5.63
C ILE A 226 -5.44 31.92 6.83
N ALA A 227 -4.19 31.51 6.63
CA ALA A 227 -3.17 31.52 7.67
C ALA A 227 -2.98 32.93 8.23
N ALA A 228 -2.77 33.94 7.37
CA ALA A 228 -2.60 35.32 7.79
C ALA A 228 -3.84 35.88 8.53
N ALA A 229 -5.05 35.50 8.12
CA ALA A 229 -6.27 35.90 8.81
C ALA A 229 -6.35 35.29 10.23
N LEU A 230 -6.02 34.00 10.36
CA LEU A 230 -5.98 33.31 11.66
C LEU A 230 -4.92 33.89 12.59
N GLU A 231 -3.71 34.17 12.07
CA GLU A 231 -2.64 34.80 12.85
C GLU A 231 -3.06 36.19 13.34
N ARG A 232 -3.71 36.98 12.47
CA ARG A 232 -4.24 38.30 12.83
C ARG A 232 -5.36 38.23 13.87
N MET A 233 -6.25 37.23 13.79
CA MET A 233 -7.36 37.07 14.74
C MET A 233 -6.92 36.53 16.09
N THR A 234 -5.94 35.63 16.10
CA THR A 234 -5.49 34.94 17.33
C THR A 234 -4.29 35.61 18.00
N GLY A 235 -3.54 36.45 17.26
CA GLY A 235 -2.27 37.02 17.70
C GLY A 235 -1.14 36.00 17.83
N LYS A 236 -1.32 34.78 17.31
CA LYS A 236 -0.35 33.69 17.36
C LYS A 236 0.07 33.29 15.96
N GLU A 237 1.36 33.09 15.76
CA GLU A 237 1.91 32.59 14.50
C GLU A 237 1.69 31.08 14.36
N PHE A 238 1.58 30.61 13.12
CA PHE A 238 1.61 29.17 12.85
C PHE A 238 2.97 28.58 13.24
N PRO A 239 3.00 27.44 13.94
CA PRO A 239 4.22 26.64 14.10
C PRO A 239 4.83 26.32 12.73
N ALA A 240 6.16 26.41 12.61
CA ALA A 240 6.85 26.30 11.32
C ALA A 240 6.59 24.96 10.61
N ASP A 241 6.51 23.88 11.38
CA ASP A 241 6.19 22.52 10.92
C ASP A 241 4.79 22.44 10.27
N ILE A 242 3.78 23.05 10.90
CA ILE A 242 2.41 23.06 10.36
C ILE A 242 2.29 24.06 9.21
N ARG A 243 3.05 25.16 9.27
CA ARG A 243 2.99 26.24 8.28
C ARG A 243 3.40 25.74 6.91
N ASP A 244 4.53 25.05 6.80
CA ASP A 244 5.03 24.62 5.50
C ASP A 244 4.08 23.60 4.84
N GLU A 245 3.58 22.63 5.62
CA GLU A 245 2.58 21.67 5.14
C GLU A 245 1.26 22.35 4.72
N PHE A 246 0.76 23.29 5.51
CA PHE A 246 -0.49 24.00 5.22
C PHE A 246 -0.38 24.91 3.99
N LEU A 247 0.80 25.50 3.77
CA LEU A 247 1.03 26.44 2.67
C LEU A 247 1.37 25.77 1.34
N GLU A 248 1.83 24.52 1.36
CA GLU A 248 2.05 23.77 0.12
C GLU A 248 0.71 23.53 -0.61
N GLY A 249 0.60 24.04 -1.84
CA GLY A 249 -0.46 23.63 -2.74
C GLY A 249 -0.15 22.23 -3.18
N GLY A 250 -0.90 21.25 -2.64
CA GLY A 250 -0.68 19.82 -2.82
C GLY A 250 -0.15 19.42 -4.20
N ALA A 251 0.83 18.54 -4.20
CA ALA A 251 1.47 18.00 -5.39
C ALA A 251 0.55 17.03 -6.13
N GLU A 252 0.91 16.66 -7.36
CA GLU A 252 0.16 15.67 -8.16
C GLU A 252 -0.02 14.35 -7.37
N ILE A 253 0.97 13.96 -6.58
CA ILE A 253 0.91 12.75 -5.75
C ILE A 253 -0.18 12.82 -4.68
N ASP A 254 -0.50 13.99 -4.14
CA ASP A 254 -1.53 14.14 -3.10
C ASP A 254 -2.91 13.97 -3.70
N LEU A 255 -3.13 14.51 -4.91
CA LEU A 255 -4.36 14.30 -5.67
C LEU A 255 -4.53 12.83 -6.05
N VAL A 256 -3.45 12.16 -6.47
CA VAL A 256 -3.47 10.73 -6.80
C VAL A 256 -3.78 9.88 -5.57
N ARG A 257 -3.13 10.15 -4.44
CA ARG A 257 -3.35 9.42 -3.18
C ARG A 257 -4.77 9.63 -2.65
N SER A 258 -5.25 10.87 -2.65
CA SER A 258 -6.62 11.20 -2.24
C SER A 258 -7.67 10.54 -3.14
N GLY A 259 -7.49 10.61 -4.47
CA GLY A 259 -8.39 9.95 -5.40
C GLY A 259 -8.37 8.43 -5.29
N LEU A 260 -7.18 7.84 -5.06
CA LEU A 260 -7.05 6.42 -4.81
C LEU A 260 -7.75 6.00 -3.51
N GLU A 261 -7.57 6.75 -2.43
CA GLU A 261 -8.24 6.50 -1.15
C GLU A 261 -9.77 6.52 -1.31
N ASP A 262 -10.30 7.53 -2.00
CA ASP A 262 -11.74 7.66 -2.20
C ASP A 262 -12.33 6.49 -3.02
N VAL A 263 -11.65 6.06 -4.08
CA VAL A 263 -12.07 4.88 -4.87
C VAL A 263 -12.02 3.61 -4.03
N MET A 264 -10.94 3.38 -3.27
CA MET A 264 -10.81 2.20 -2.42
C MET A 264 -11.88 2.17 -1.33
N ARG A 265 -12.18 3.32 -0.71
CA ARG A 265 -13.18 3.43 0.36
C ARG A 265 -14.61 3.29 -0.14
N SER A 266 -14.94 3.85 -1.30
CA SER A 266 -16.29 3.80 -1.87
C SER A 266 -16.64 2.43 -2.47
N THR A 267 -15.63 1.62 -2.79
CA THR A 267 -15.81 0.25 -3.32
C THR A 267 -16.05 -0.78 -2.22
N TRP A 268 -15.67 -0.48 -0.96
CA TRP A 268 -15.87 -1.34 0.21
C TRP A 268 -17.31 -1.29 0.75
#